data_AF-A0A940LCH6-F1
#
_entry.id   AF-A0A940LCH6-F1
#
_cell.length_a   1.000
_cell.length_b   1.000
_cell.length_c   1.000
_cell.angle_alpha   90.00
_cell.angle_beta   90.00
_cell.angle_gamma   90.00
#
_symmetry.space_group_name_H-M   'P 1'
#
loop_
_entity.id
_entity.type
_entity.pdbx_description
1 polymer ?
#
loop_
_entity_poly.entity_id
_entity_poly.type
_entity_poly.pdbx_seq_one_letter_code
_entity_poly.pdbx_strand_id
1 'polypeptide(L)'
;PQPTVFAGVLSLLDNALAQFQESGSSSSKISDYDLIYSGDIAKWKKLAMSVKLRTLMTMVDKDPSKATAIGQLISAGGFISAASENAKVSYENRAGRYNPKYGLNRQYNSGQSFFGASKWVLNFLNPLNDPRIPIFFEKPASASAYVAPEPGQDIVDTVHSKINRNFHKADQPEILFTYQEQLFFEAEVYARGLGVTTDMNKANTLYKKAVEESAKYYGVAASAAATYANSLPDLNSLGSNRAAVKYIHYHHWVDVWDRATEAFTQWRRSGPEGDEVPPLTLPTGAPAGGLFRRYEYPINNEIAANPNAPKDKIKYNAKMWFDL
;
A
#
# COMPACT_ATOMS: atom_id res chain seq x y z
N PRO A 1 20.72 -12.63 -3.39
CA PRO A 1 19.85 -12.71 -2.19
C PRO A 1 18.99 -11.44 -2.04
N GLN A 2 17.81 -11.51 -1.42
CA GLN A 2 16.93 -10.34 -1.24
C GLN A 2 17.57 -9.16 -0.47
N PRO A 3 18.33 -9.35 0.64
CA PRO A 3 18.98 -8.21 1.31
C PRO A 3 19.95 -7.44 0.40
N THR A 4 20.66 -8.14 -0.50
CA THR A 4 21.53 -7.51 -1.51
C THR A 4 20.73 -6.67 -2.51
N VAL A 5 19.55 -7.15 -2.92
CA VAL A 5 18.67 -6.40 -3.82
C VAL A 5 18.18 -5.13 -3.14
N PHE A 6 17.74 -5.20 -1.89
CA PHE A 6 17.34 -4.00 -1.15
C PHE A 6 18.48 -3.00 -0.97
N ALA A 7 19.68 -3.47 -0.63
CA ALA A 7 20.86 -2.60 -0.55
C ALA A 7 21.19 -1.95 -1.91
N GLY A 8 21.06 -2.69 -3.00
CA GLY A 8 21.20 -2.17 -4.36
C GLY A 8 20.16 -1.10 -4.70
N VAL A 9 18.90 -1.29 -4.32
CA VAL A 9 17.84 -0.29 -4.49
C VAL A 9 18.19 1.01 -3.74
N LEU A 10 18.62 0.91 -2.48
CA LEU A 10 19.05 2.08 -1.71
C LEU A 10 20.22 2.81 -2.39
N SER A 11 21.21 2.07 -2.89
CA SER A 11 22.35 2.65 -3.63
C SER A 11 21.92 3.32 -4.93
N LEU A 12 21.00 2.73 -5.69
CA LEU A 12 20.46 3.35 -6.91
C LEU A 12 19.72 4.66 -6.61
N LEU A 13 18.94 4.70 -5.52
CA LEU A 13 18.25 5.91 -5.08
C LEU A 13 19.24 7.00 -4.64
N ASP A 14 20.31 6.64 -3.92
CA ASP A 14 21.35 7.58 -3.51
C ASP A 14 22.11 8.16 -4.71
N ASN A 15 22.47 7.31 -5.66
CA ASN A 15 23.10 7.75 -6.91
C ASN A 15 22.17 8.69 -7.70
N ALA A 16 20.87 8.37 -7.80
CA ALA A 16 19.90 9.22 -8.46
C ALA A 16 19.75 10.59 -7.78
N LEU A 17 19.63 10.61 -6.44
CA LEU A 17 19.54 11.83 -5.65
C LEU A 17 20.77 12.73 -5.82
N ALA A 18 21.97 12.15 -5.90
CA ALA A 18 23.21 12.90 -6.16
C ALA A 18 23.31 13.45 -7.59
N GLN A 19 22.64 12.80 -8.56
CA GLN A 19 22.67 13.20 -9.97
C GLN A 19 21.57 14.19 -10.36
N PHE A 20 20.49 14.30 -9.57
CA PHE A 20 19.41 15.25 -9.85
C PHE A 20 19.91 16.70 -9.73
N GLN A 21 20.32 17.28 -10.86
CA GLN A 21 20.69 18.68 -10.96
C GLN A 21 19.43 19.56 -10.97
N GLU A 22 19.43 20.62 -10.17
CA GLU A 22 18.29 21.54 -10.02
C GLU A 22 18.16 22.56 -11.15
N SER A 23 19.01 22.50 -12.17
CA SER A 23 18.95 23.44 -13.29
C SER A 23 17.76 23.10 -14.21
N GLY A 24 16.61 23.65 -13.86
CA GLY A 24 15.34 23.64 -14.61
C GLY A 24 15.38 24.33 -15.98
N SER A 25 16.54 24.37 -16.62
CA SER A 25 16.80 24.94 -17.95
C SER A 25 17.70 24.05 -18.79
N SER A 26 17.88 22.77 -18.43
CA SER A 26 18.58 21.84 -19.33
C SER A 26 17.71 21.55 -20.56
N SER A 27 18.29 21.68 -21.75
CA SER A 27 17.70 21.21 -23.01
C SER A 27 17.41 19.71 -23.03
N SER A 28 17.82 18.98 -21.98
CA SER A 28 17.65 17.55 -21.79
C SER A 28 16.49 17.18 -20.86
N LYS A 29 15.66 18.14 -20.40
CA LYS A 29 14.45 17.83 -19.61
C LYS A 29 13.50 16.95 -20.43
N ILE A 30 13.15 15.79 -19.89
CA ILE A 30 12.12 14.91 -20.46
C ILE A 30 10.76 15.38 -19.92
N SER A 31 10.01 16.18 -20.68
CA SER A 31 8.65 16.61 -20.30
C SER A 31 7.59 15.63 -20.81
N ASP A 32 7.40 15.59 -22.12
CA ASP A 32 6.20 15.01 -22.75
C ASP A 32 6.16 13.48 -22.66
N TYR A 33 7.31 12.87 -22.38
CA TYR A 33 7.47 11.43 -22.21
C TYR A 33 7.57 10.99 -20.75
N ASP A 34 7.59 11.93 -19.79
CA ASP A 34 7.42 11.63 -18.38
C ASP A 34 5.94 11.69 -18.02
N LEU A 35 5.33 10.50 -17.93
CA LEU A 35 3.91 10.32 -17.64
C LEU A 35 3.54 10.54 -16.16
N ILE A 36 4.52 10.73 -15.27
CA ILE A 36 4.30 10.85 -13.83
C ILE A 36 4.39 12.32 -13.40
N TYR A 37 5.49 12.99 -13.73
CA TYR A 37 5.76 14.35 -13.25
C TYR A 37 6.11 15.35 -14.36
N SER A 38 6.01 14.96 -15.63
CA SER A 38 6.31 15.83 -16.78
C SER A 38 7.67 16.54 -16.67
N GLY A 39 8.66 15.81 -16.16
CA GLY A 39 10.04 16.25 -15.98
C GLY A 39 10.28 17.12 -14.74
N ASP A 40 9.32 17.23 -13.81
CA ASP A 40 9.50 17.93 -12.55
C ASP A 40 10.47 17.17 -11.63
N ILE A 41 11.75 17.54 -11.70
CA ILE A 41 12.84 16.93 -10.93
C ILE A 41 12.64 17.11 -9.42
N ALA A 42 11.99 18.18 -8.97
CA ALA A 42 11.73 18.37 -7.54
C ALA A 42 10.77 17.29 -7.02
N LYS A 43 9.74 16.94 -7.80
CA LYS A 43 8.85 15.81 -7.47
C LYS A 43 9.54 14.46 -7.57
N TRP A 44 10.43 14.25 -8.54
CA TRP A 44 11.26 13.04 -8.62
C TRP A 44 12.19 12.87 -7.42
N LYS A 45 12.83 13.95 -6.94
CA LYS A 45 13.62 13.95 -5.69
C LYS A 45 12.76 13.52 -4.49
N LYS A 46 11.56 14.10 -4.36
CA LYS A 46 10.62 13.75 -3.28
C LYS A 46 10.18 12.29 -3.32
N LEU A 47 9.87 11.78 -4.51
CA LEU A 47 9.55 10.37 -4.70
C LEU A 47 10.75 9.47 -4.33
N ALA A 48 11.97 9.80 -4.77
CA ALA A 48 13.16 9.01 -4.45
C ALA A 48 13.41 8.95 -2.93
N MET A 49 13.29 10.08 -2.21
CA MET A 49 13.36 10.12 -0.75
C MET A 49 12.28 9.25 -0.09
N SER A 50 11.05 9.32 -0.59
CA SER A 50 9.90 8.58 -0.04
C SER A 50 10.02 7.06 -0.28
N VAL A 51 10.47 6.65 -1.47
CA VAL A 51 10.76 5.25 -1.81
C VAL A 51 11.94 4.72 -0.99
N LYS A 52 12.95 5.55 -0.71
CA LYS A 52 14.05 5.19 0.19
C LYS A 52 13.54 4.89 1.59
N LEU A 53 12.63 5.71 2.13
CA LEU A 53 11.96 5.45 3.40
C LEU A 53 11.14 4.15 3.36
N ARG A 54 10.25 3.96 2.37
CA ARG A 54 9.47 2.71 2.19
C ARG A 54 10.38 1.48 2.18
N THR A 55 11.51 1.57 1.48
CA THR A 55 12.48 0.48 1.38
C THR A 55 13.10 0.17 2.74
N LEU A 56 13.57 1.17 3.47
CA LEU A 56 14.14 0.99 4.81
C LEU A 56 13.09 0.46 5.80
N MET A 57 11.86 0.97 5.74
CA MET A 57 10.74 0.49 6.56
C MET A 57 10.44 -0.98 6.27
N THR A 58 10.53 -1.42 5.02
CA THR A 58 10.40 -2.85 4.67
C THR A 58 11.51 -3.70 5.29
N MET A 59 12.72 -3.15 5.46
CA MET A 59 13.88 -3.89 5.97
C MET A 59 14.02 -3.92 7.49
N VAL A 60 13.59 -2.85 8.19
CA VAL A 60 14.00 -2.56 9.58
C VAL A 60 13.65 -3.64 10.59
N ASP A 61 12.57 -4.36 10.34
CA ASP A 61 12.10 -5.45 11.20
C ASP A 61 13.07 -6.64 11.15
N LYS A 62 13.64 -6.92 9.98
CA LYS A 62 14.64 -7.98 9.80
C LYS A 62 16.07 -7.52 10.09
N ASP A 63 16.38 -6.26 9.80
CA ASP A 63 17.67 -5.61 10.04
C ASP A 63 17.46 -4.32 10.84
N PRO A 64 17.44 -4.40 12.19
CA PRO A 64 17.23 -3.24 13.04
C PRO A 64 18.27 -2.12 12.88
N SER A 65 19.44 -2.40 12.29
CA SER A 65 20.46 -1.38 12.00
C SER A 65 19.94 -0.29 11.04
N LYS A 66 18.90 -0.59 10.26
CA LYS A 66 18.27 0.38 9.34
C LYS A 66 17.58 1.53 10.06
N ALA A 67 17.27 1.41 11.36
CA ALA A 67 16.66 2.48 12.15
C ALA A 67 17.49 3.77 12.09
N THR A 68 18.82 3.70 12.14
CA THR A 68 19.69 4.88 12.03
C THR A 68 19.49 5.64 10.73
N ALA A 69 19.44 4.94 9.60
CA ALA A 69 19.21 5.55 8.29
C ALA A 69 17.80 6.13 8.15
N ILE A 70 16.80 5.49 8.76
CA ILE A 70 15.43 6.02 8.84
C ILE A 70 15.42 7.36 9.58
N GLY A 71 16.03 7.43 10.76
CA GLY A 71 16.10 8.66 11.55
C GLY A 71 16.82 9.80 10.82
N GLN A 72 17.90 9.49 10.09
CA GLN A 72 18.59 10.45 9.24
C GLN A 72 17.68 11.00 8.13
N LEU A 73 16.90 10.15 7.47
CA LEU A 73 15.94 10.58 6.45
C LEU A 73 14.81 11.43 7.04
N ILE A 74 14.23 11.02 8.17
CA ILE A 74 13.20 11.81 8.85
C ILE A 74 13.73 13.21 9.20
N SER A 75 14.98 13.30 9.67
CA SER A 75 15.61 14.58 10.00
C SER A 75 15.88 15.44 8.75
N ALA A 76 16.24 14.82 7.63
CA ALA A 76 16.50 15.51 6.37
C ALA A 76 15.20 16.01 5.69
N GLY A 77 14.11 15.26 5.83
CA GLY A 77 12.83 15.57 5.18
C GLY A 77 12.89 15.42 3.65
N GLY A 78 12.16 16.29 2.94
CA GLY A 78 12.14 16.28 1.47
C GLY A 78 11.36 15.12 0.86
N PHE A 79 10.37 14.57 1.58
CA PHE A 79 9.46 13.55 1.08
C PHE A 79 8.31 14.15 0.26
N ILE A 80 7.49 13.28 -0.31
CA ILE A 80 6.15 13.64 -0.80
C ILE A 80 5.38 14.27 0.36
N SER A 81 4.84 15.46 0.14
CA SER A 81 4.30 16.35 1.18
C SER A 81 2.89 16.86 0.89
N ALA A 82 2.33 16.53 -0.27
CA ALA A 82 0.97 16.87 -0.66
C ALA A 82 0.41 15.89 -1.69
N ALA A 83 -0.92 15.78 -1.79
CA ALA A 83 -1.58 14.91 -2.76
C ALA A 83 -1.26 15.26 -4.24
N SER A 84 -0.92 16.52 -4.53
CA SER A 84 -0.46 16.97 -5.87
C SER A 84 0.92 16.44 -6.27
N GLU A 85 1.60 15.76 -5.35
CA GLU A 85 2.90 15.13 -5.52
C GLU A 85 2.80 13.59 -5.55
N ASN A 86 1.60 13.01 -5.49
CA ASN A 86 1.40 11.57 -5.66
C ASN A 86 2.01 11.09 -6.99
N ALA A 87 2.78 10.01 -6.93
CA ALA A 87 3.35 9.37 -8.10
C ALA A 87 2.30 8.47 -8.75
N LYS A 88 1.79 8.90 -9.91
CA LYS A 88 0.74 8.18 -10.64
C LYS A 88 0.97 8.22 -12.14
N VAL A 89 0.52 7.17 -12.82
CA VAL A 89 0.37 7.15 -14.27
C VAL A 89 -1.11 7.35 -14.57
N SER A 90 -1.43 8.38 -15.35
CA SER A 90 -2.80 8.68 -15.74
C SER A 90 -3.21 7.89 -16.98
N TYR A 91 -4.45 7.45 -17.03
CA TYR A 91 -5.04 6.76 -18.18
C TYR A 91 -6.20 7.58 -18.75
N GLU A 92 -6.56 7.28 -20.01
CA GLU A 92 -7.64 7.96 -20.72
C GLU A 92 -8.77 6.97 -21.05
N ASN A 93 -10.01 7.43 -21.09
CA ASN A 93 -11.10 6.65 -21.69
C ASN A 93 -11.01 6.65 -23.23
N ARG A 94 -9.92 6.09 -23.77
CA ARG A 94 -9.60 6.03 -25.20
C ARG A 94 -8.96 4.69 -25.56
N ALA A 95 -9.30 4.16 -26.74
CA ALA A 95 -8.76 2.90 -27.23
C ALA A 95 -7.22 2.88 -27.20
N GLY A 96 -6.64 1.84 -26.59
CA GLY A 96 -5.20 1.68 -26.43
C GLY A 96 -4.55 2.54 -25.34
N ARG A 97 -5.33 3.35 -24.61
CA ARG A 97 -4.84 4.26 -23.56
C ARG A 97 -5.60 4.17 -22.24
N TYR A 98 -6.54 3.23 -22.12
CA TYR A 98 -7.27 2.98 -20.89
C TYR A 98 -6.47 2.12 -19.92
N ASN A 99 -6.85 2.19 -18.64
CA ASN A 99 -6.26 1.41 -17.56
C ASN A 99 -6.35 -0.11 -17.88
N PRO A 100 -5.25 -0.87 -17.79
CA PRO A 100 -5.25 -2.30 -18.08
C PRO A 100 -6.24 -3.12 -17.22
N LYS A 101 -6.49 -2.73 -15.96
CA LYS A 101 -7.49 -3.36 -15.08
C LYS A 101 -8.90 -3.23 -15.67
N TYR A 102 -9.25 -2.07 -16.23
CA TYR A 102 -10.49 -1.88 -16.99
C TYR A 102 -10.53 -2.78 -18.23
N GLY A 103 -9.43 -2.84 -18.99
CA GLY A 103 -9.33 -3.69 -20.18
C GLY A 103 -9.62 -5.16 -19.87
N LEU A 104 -8.97 -5.70 -18.83
CA LEU A 104 -9.17 -7.06 -18.35
C LEU A 104 -10.62 -7.29 -17.88
N ASN A 105 -11.17 -6.37 -17.09
CA ASN A 105 -12.55 -6.47 -16.61
C ASN A 105 -13.57 -6.45 -17.77
N ARG A 106 -13.36 -5.59 -18.77
CA ARG A 106 -14.21 -5.57 -19.97
C ARG A 106 -14.12 -6.86 -20.77
N GLN A 107 -12.91 -7.39 -20.95
CA GLN A 107 -12.67 -8.59 -21.76
C GLN A 107 -13.21 -9.87 -21.12
N TYR A 108 -12.94 -10.06 -19.82
CA TYR A 108 -13.21 -11.34 -19.15
C TYR A 108 -14.47 -11.33 -18.29
N ASN A 109 -14.92 -10.15 -17.84
CA ASN A 109 -16.05 -10.03 -16.93
C ASN A 109 -17.23 -9.27 -17.54
N SER A 110 -17.19 -8.95 -18.84
CA SER A 110 -18.20 -8.13 -19.53
C SER A 110 -18.50 -6.80 -18.80
N GLY A 111 -17.51 -6.27 -18.07
CA GLY A 111 -17.68 -5.06 -17.27
C GLY A 111 -18.32 -5.26 -15.89
N GLN A 112 -18.62 -6.49 -15.45
CA GLN A 112 -19.21 -6.79 -14.14
C GLN A 112 -18.14 -6.90 -13.04
N SER A 113 -18.53 -6.62 -11.80
CA SER A 113 -17.72 -6.94 -10.62
C SER A 113 -18.05 -8.33 -10.14
N PHE A 114 -17.07 -9.24 -10.17
CA PHE A 114 -17.19 -10.60 -9.60
C PHE A 114 -16.42 -10.74 -8.28
N PHE A 115 -15.83 -9.66 -7.79
CA PHE A 115 -15.02 -9.67 -6.58
C PHE A 115 -15.88 -9.24 -5.40
N GLY A 116 -16.06 -10.15 -4.43
CA GLY A 116 -16.75 -9.85 -3.18
C GLY A 116 -15.98 -8.83 -2.35
N ALA A 117 -16.70 -8.12 -1.48
CA ALA A 117 -16.08 -7.24 -0.51
C ALA A 117 -15.15 -8.03 0.42
N SER A 118 -14.04 -7.44 0.82
CA SER A 118 -13.12 -8.09 1.76
C SER A 118 -13.70 -8.07 3.17
N LYS A 119 -13.87 -9.26 3.77
CA LYS A 119 -14.27 -9.40 5.19
C LYS A 119 -13.39 -8.58 6.11
N TRP A 120 -12.08 -8.62 5.90
CA TRP A 120 -11.12 -7.96 6.78
C TRP A 120 -11.17 -6.43 6.67
N VAL A 121 -11.50 -5.90 5.49
CA VAL A 121 -11.75 -4.46 5.31
C VAL A 121 -13.07 -4.08 6.01
N LEU A 122 -14.18 -4.76 5.70
CA LEU A 122 -15.48 -4.42 6.28
C LEU A 122 -15.53 -4.60 7.81
N ASN A 123 -14.94 -5.65 8.36
CA ASN A 123 -14.88 -5.87 9.81
C ASN A 123 -14.14 -4.74 10.54
N PHE A 124 -13.13 -4.16 9.89
CA PHE A 124 -12.38 -3.04 10.45
C PHE A 124 -13.11 -1.72 10.28
N LEU A 125 -13.68 -1.47 9.10
CA LEU A 125 -14.26 -0.18 8.74
C LEU A 125 -15.69 0.02 9.24
N ASN A 126 -16.51 -1.03 9.31
CA ASN A 126 -17.91 -0.93 9.73
C ASN A 126 -18.05 -0.34 11.15
N PRO A 127 -17.32 -0.81 12.18
CA PRO A 127 -17.42 -0.24 13.53
C PRO A 127 -16.95 1.22 13.61
N LEU A 128 -16.11 1.65 12.67
CA LEU A 128 -15.59 3.02 12.57
C LEU A 128 -16.53 3.95 11.79
N ASN A 129 -17.61 3.43 11.20
CA ASN A 129 -18.47 4.15 10.27
C ASN A 129 -17.66 4.85 9.16
N ASP A 130 -16.66 4.16 8.61
CA ASP A 130 -15.72 4.77 7.67
C ASP A 130 -16.43 5.25 6.38
N PRO A 131 -16.29 6.53 6.00
CA PRO A 131 -16.97 7.10 4.84
C PRO A 131 -16.48 6.54 3.50
N ARG A 132 -15.38 5.76 3.47
CA ARG A 132 -14.87 5.09 2.28
C ARG A 132 -15.61 3.78 1.96
N ILE A 133 -16.37 3.19 2.89
CA ILE A 133 -17.14 1.95 2.65
C ILE A 133 -18.03 2.02 1.39
N PRO A 134 -18.92 3.03 1.22
CA PRO A 134 -19.77 3.13 0.03
C PRO A 134 -19.00 3.45 -1.25
N ILE A 135 -17.75 3.89 -1.13
CA ILE A 135 -16.85 4.12 -2.26
C ILE A 135 -16.23 2.78 -2.66
N PHE A 136 -15.66 2.04 -1.71
CA PHE A 136 -14.98 0.76 -1.91
C PHE A 136 -15.89 -0.35 -2.39
N PHE A 137 -17.13 -0.36 -1.91
CA PHE A 137 -18.05 -1.47 -2.12
C PHE A 137 -19.41 -1.00 -2.62
N GLU A 138 -20.06 -1.88 -3.39
CA GLU A 138 -21.47 -1.82 -3.74
C GLU A 138 -22.17 -2.94 -2.98
N LYS A 139 -23.24 -2.60 -2.24
CA LYS A 139 -24.09 -3.61 -1.60
C LYS A 139 -25.34 -3.88 -2.46
N PRO A 140 -25.95 -5.07 -2.34
CA PRO A 140 -27.23 -5.36 -3.00
C PRO A 140 -28.30 -4.33 -2.62
N ALA A 141 -29.20 -3.99 -3.57
CA ALA A 141 -30.23 -2.98 -3.35
C ALA A 141 -31.15 -3.32 -2.16
N SER A 142 -31.42 -4.61 -1.95
CA SER A 142 -32.22 -5.14 -0.84
C SER A 142 -31.48 -5.21 0.50
N ALA A 143 -30.15 -5.08 0.51
CA ALA A 143 -29.36 -5.23 1.74
C ALA A 143 -29.38 -3.93 2.56
N SER A 144 -29.51 -4.05 3.89
CA SER A 144 -29.46 -2.90 4.81
C SER A 144 -28.03 -2.49 5.20
N ALA A 145 -27.05 -3.36 5.00
CA ALA A 145 -25.65 -3.16 5.41
C ALA A 145 -24.67 -3.66 4.36
N TYR A 146 -23.40 -3.22 4.47
CA TYR A 146 -22.29 -3.79 3.72
C TYR A 146 -21.80 -5.06 4.42
N VAL A 147 -21.83 -6.17 3.70
CA VAL A 147 -21.52 -7.51 4.19
C VAL A 147 -20.56 -8.20 3.23
N ALA A 148 -19.49 -8.79 3.74
CA ALA A 148 -18.56 -9.58 2.95
C ALA A 148 -18.89 -11.07 3.05
N PRO A 149 -18.58 -11.87 2.00
CA PRO A 149 -18.50 -13.32 2.17
C PRO A 149 -17.35 -13.69 3.11
N GLU A 150 -17.46 -14.86 3.74
CA GLU A 150 -16.32 -15.47 4.43
C GLU A 150 -15.24 -15.91 3.41
N PRO A 151 -13.94 -15.85 3.77
CA PRO A 151 -12.89 -16.40 2.91
C PRO A 151 -13.15 -17.87 2.55
N GLY A 152 -13.23 -18.16 1.25
CA GLY A 152 -13.52 -19.49 0.73
C GLY A 152 -15.01 -19.82 0.54
N GLN A 153 -15.91 -18.90 0.86
CA GLN A 153 -17.33 -19.04 0.54
C GLN A 153 -17.70 -18.41 -0.80
N ASP A 154 -18.72 -18.97 -1.43
CA ASP A 154 -19.33 -18.40 -2.62
C ASP A 154 -20.02 -17.06 -2.33
N ILE A 155 -19.98 -16.17 -3.33
CA ILE A 155 -20.66 -14.88 -3.26
C ILE A 155 -22.15 -15.10 -3.54
N VAL A 156 -23.00 -14.61 -2.64
CA VAL A 156 -24.45 -14.61 -2.80
C VAL A 156 -24.88 -13.19 -3.16
N ASP A 157 -25.29 -12.98 -4.42
CA ASP A 157 -25.55 -11.66 -5.00
C ASP A 157 -26.63 -10.83 -4.30
N THR A 158 -27.54 -11.47 -3.57
CA THR A 158 -28.61 -10.81 -2.80
C THR A 158 -28.18 -10.40 -1.39
N VAL A 159 -27.01 -10.88 -0.92
CA VAL A 159 -26.52 -10.71 0.46
C VAL A 159 -25.19 -9.96 0.49
N HIS A 160 -24.22 -10.43 -0.29
CA HIS A 160 -22.84 -9.98 -0.21
C HIS A 160 -22.60 -8.73 -1.06
N SER A 161 -21.86 -7.79 -0.48
CA SER A 161 -21.32 -6.63 -1.17
C SER A 161 -20.18 -7.05 -2.09
N LYS A 162 -19.99 -6.28 -3.16
CA LYS A 162 -18.94 -6.48 -4.16
C LYS A 162 -18.04 -5.25 -4.21
N ILE A 163 -16.82 -5.41 -4.69
CA ILE A 163 -15.95 -4.28 -5.02
C ILE A 163 -16.69 -3.36 -5.98
N ASN A 164 -16.71 -2.06 -5.65
CA ASN A 164 -17.35 -1.04 -6.45
C ASN A 164 -16.67 -0.94 -7.82
N ARG A 165 -17.46 -0.88 -8.89
CA ARG A 165 -16.94 -0.90 -10.26
C ARG A 165 -16.15 0.37 -10.61
N ASN A 166 -16.29 1.42 -9.81
CA ASN A 166 -15.55 2.66 -10.00
C ASN A 166 -14.03 2.49 -9.90
N PHE A 167 -13.53 1.45 -9.23
CA PHE A 167 -12.10 1.10 -9.18
C PHE A 167 -11.56 0.48 -10.48
N HIS A 168 -12.44 0.18 -11.42
CA HIS A 168 -12.08 -0.40 -12.71
C HIS A 168 -12.49 0.49 -13.88
N LYS A 169 -12.58 1.83 -13.71
CA LYS A 169 -12.86 2.72 -14.86
C LYS A 169 -11.66 2.83 -15.81
N ALA A 170 -11.95 3.13 -17.07
CA ALA A 170 -10.97 3.29 -18.12
C ALA A 170 -9.90 4.35 -17.82
N ASP A 171 -10.26 5.39 -17.09
CA ASP A 171 -9.42 6.54 -16.74
C ASP A 171 -8.86 6.46 -15.30
N GLN A 172 -9.06 5.34 -14.59
CA GLN A 172 -8.45 5.18 -13.27
C GLN A 172 -6.92 5.27 -13.40
N PRO A 173 -6.25 6.13 -12.62
CA PRO A 173 -4.80 6.18 -12.63
C PRO A 173 -4.21 4.91 -12.01
N GLU A 174 -3.00 4.53 -12.42
CA GLU A 174 -2.20 3.58 -11.65
C GLU A 174 -1.31 4.35 -10.68
N ILE A 175 -1.27 3.91 -9.43
CA ILE A 175 -0.59 4.62 -8.35
C ILE A 175 0.67 3.87 -7.93
N LEU A 176 1.79 4.59 -7.88
CA LEU A 176 3.08 4.07 -7.46
C LEU A 176 3.40 4.44 -6.00
N PHE A 177 3.06 5.67 -5.60
CA PHE A 177 3.30 6.19 -4.24
C PHE A 177 2.34 7.34 -3.95
N THR A 178 1.81 7.41 -2.73
CA THR A 178 0.91 8.48 -2.31
C THR A 178 1.39 9.24 -1.07
N TYR A 179 0.90 10.46 -0.91
CA TYR A 179 1.17 11.29 0.26
C TYR A 179 0.67 10.65 1.55
N GLN A 180 -0.53 10.04 1.53
CA GLN A 180 -1.03 9.38 2.73
C GLN A 180 -0.21 8.14 3.13
N GLU A 181 0.35 7.40 2.16
CA GLU A 181 1.30 6.33 2.45
C GLU A 181 2.57 6.86 3.10
N GLN A 182 3.11 7.98 2.61
CA GLN A 182 4.25 8.66 3.24
C GLN A 182 3.93 9.03 4.70
N LEU A 183 2.77 9.62 4.96
CA LEU A 183 2.33 9.98 6.30
C LEU A 183 2.17 8.75 7.23
N PHE A 184 1.68 7.62 6.71
CA PHE A 184 1.60 6.38 7.49
C PHE A 184 3.00 5.86 7.88
N PHE A 185 3.98 5.92 6.98
CA PHE A 185 5.36 5.57 7.33
C PHE A 185 5.95 6.50 8.38
N GLU A 186 5.78 7.82 8.24
CA GLU A 186 6.26 8.77 9.25
C GLU A 186 5.58 8.55 10.61
N ALA A 187 4.26 8.33 10.62
CA ALA A 187 3.52 8.01 11.84
C ALA A 187 4.07 6.74 12.52
N GLU A 188 4.34 5.69 11.75
CA GLU A 188 4.96 4.46 12.26
C GLU A 188 6.35 4.72 12.84
N VAL A 189 7.19 5.51 12.16
CA VAL A 189 8.55 5.83 12.63
C VAL A 189 8.52 6.50 14.01
N TYR A 190 7.68 7.51 14.20
CA TYR A 190 7.56 8.19 15.49
C TYR A 190 6.90 7.31 16.56
N ALA A 191 5.93 6.46 16.20
CA ALA A 191 5.31 5.52 17.13
C ALA A 191 6.29 4.46 17.66
N ARG A 192 7.23 4.05 16.80
CA ARG A 192 8.22 3.02 17.11
C ARG A 192 9.56 3.57 17.60
N GLY A 193 9.83 4.87 17.41
CA GLY A 193 11.14 5.47 17.69
C GLY A 193 12.26 4.96 16.77
N LEU A 194 11.98 4.78 15.47
CA LEU A 194 12.96 4.23 14.53
C LEU A 194 14.00 5.28 14.14
N GLY A 195 15.11 5.32 14.87
CA GLY A 195 16.18 6.30 14.67
C GLY A 195 15.82 7.71 15.13
N VAL A 196 14.69 7.87 15.80
CA VAL A 196 14.19 9.10 16.41
C VAL A 196 13.63 8.78 17.79
N THR A 197 13.50 9.79 18.65
CA THR A 197 12.78 9.62 19.92
C THR A 197 11.33 9.24 19.64
N THR A 198 10.80 8.26 20.39
CA THR A 198 9.38 7.91 20.32
C THR A 198 8.53 9.14 20.67
N ASP A 199 7.64 9.53 19.78
CA ASP A 199 6.73 10.66 19.95
C ASP A 199 5.32 10.27 19.51
N MET A 200 4.49 9.87 20.47
CA MET A 200 3.15 9.39 20.16
C MET A 200 2.17 10.48 19.79
N ASN A 201 2.42 11.73 20.22
CA ASN A 201 1.59 12.85 19.82
C ASN A 201 1.84 13.19 18.35
N LYS A 202 3.11 13.25 17.94
CA LYS A 202 3.48 13.46 16.54
C LYS A 202 2.98 12.33 15.64
N ALA A 203 3.15 11.09 16.07
CA ALA A 203 2.63 9.93 15.34
C ALA A 203 1.10 9.99 15.19
N ASN A 204 0.36 10.35 16.24
CA ASN A 204 -1.10 10.49 16.18
C ASN A 204 -1.54 11.59 15.21
N THR A 205 -0.85 12.74 15.20
CA THR A 205 -1.10 13.81 14.24
C THR A 205 -0.88 13.34 12.80
N LEU A 206 0.25 12.68 12.53
CA LEU A 206 0.58 12.16 11.19
C LEU A 206 -0.38 11.06 10.75
N TYR A 207 -0.74 10.15 11.65
CA TYR A 207 -1.70 9.07 11.42
C TYR A 207 -3.09 9.63 11.05
N LYS A 208 -3.64 10.54 11.85
CA LYS A 208 -4.95 11.15 11.54
C LYS A 208 -4.90 11.91 10.22
N LYS A 209 -3.79 12.59 9.94
CA LYS A 209 -3.59 13.25 8.66
C LYS A 209 -3.56 12.25 7.50
N ALA A 210 -2.89 11.11 7.66
CA ALA A 210 -2.86 10.05 6.67
C ALA A 210 -4.26 9.51 6.37
N VAL A 211 -5.08 9.28 7.40
CA VAL A 211 -6.46 8.82 7.21
C VAL A 211 -7.32 9.88 6.51
N GLU A 212 -7.18 11.15 6.89
CA GLU A 212 -7.85 12.27 6.21
C GLU A 212 -7.49 12.31 4.71
N GLU A 213 -6.21 12.27 4.38
CA GLU A 213 -5.72 12.29 2.99
C GLU A 213 -6.15 11.04 2.22
N SER A 214 -6.17 9.86 2.86
CA SER A 214 -6.69 8.63 2.26
C SER A 214 -8.18 8.73 1.94
N ALA A 215 -9.00 9.24 2.88
CA ALA A 215 -10.42 9.45 2.65
C ALA A 215 -10.67 10.43 1.49
N LYS A 216 -9.94 11.55 1.44
CA LYS A 216 -10.02 12.51 0.33
C LYS A 216 -9.57 11.90 -1.00
N TYR A 217 -8.48 11.13 -1.00
CA TYR A 217 -7.96 10.45 -2.18
C TYR A 217 -9.03 9.56 -2.83
N TYR A 218 -9.79 8.82 -2.01
CA TYR A 218 -10.87 7.97 -2.51
C TYR A 218 -12.18 8.72 -2.81
N GLY A 219 -12.25 10.03 -2.61
CA GLY A 219 -13.40 10.86 -3.01
C GLY A 219 -14.37 11.22 -1.89
N VAL A 220 -14.00 11.02 -0.63
CA VAL A 220 -14.75 11.59 0.51
C VAL A 220 -14.56 13.10 0.50
N ALA A 221 -15.66 13.86 0.66
CA ALA A 221 -15.61 15.32 0.74
C ALA A 221 -14.67 15.79 1.86
N ALA A 222 -13.92 16.86 1.61
CA ALA A 222 -12.84 17.30 2.51
C ALA A 222 -13.28 17.51 3.97
N SER A 223 -14.44 18.13 4.19
CA SER A 223 -15.00 18.33 5.55
C SER A 223 -15.38 17.01 6.23
N ALA A 224 -15.97 16.07 5.49
CA ALA A 224 -16.32 14.75 6.01
C ALA A 224 -15.07 13.90 6.31
N ALA A 225 -14.05 13.97 5.46
CA ALA A 225 -12.77 13.30 5.67
C ALA A 225 -12.06 13.81 6.94
N ALA A 226 -12.02 15.13 7.14
CA ALA A 226 -11.45 15.73 8.35
C ALA A 226 -12.25 15.35 9.61
N THR A 227 -13.58 15.38 9.53
CA THR A 227 -14.46 14.95 10.63
C THR A 227 -14.20 13.49 11.01
N TYR A 228 -14.14 12.61 10.02
CA TYR A 228 -13.86 11.19 10.23
C TYR A 228 -12.48 10.96 10.85
N ALA A 229 -11.42 11.55 10.28
CA ALA A 229 -10.08 11.41 10.82
C ALA A 229 -9.97 11.88 12.29
N ASN A 230 -10.70 12.95 12.64
CA ASN A 230 -10.73 13.46 14.00
C ASN A 230 -11.54 12.58 14.96
N SER A 231 -12.58 11.90 14.49
CA SER A 231 -13.40 11.00 15.33
C SER A 231 -12.70 9.69 15.68
N LEU A 232 -11.63 9.32 14.98
CA LEU A 232 -10.84 8.14 15.31
C LEU A 232 -10.15 8.27 16.67
N PRO A 233 -9.98 7.16 17.41
CA PRO A 233 -9.33 7.17 18.71
C PRO A 233 -7.93 7.78 18.63
N ASP A 234 -7.52 8.42 19.73
CA ASP A 234 -6.13 8.85 19.87
C ASP A 234 -5.23 7.61 19.99
N LEU A 235 -4.09 7.59 19.31
CA LEU A 235 -3.16 6.46 19.40
C LEU A 235 -2.71 6.17 20.83
N ASN A 236 -2.60 7.19 21.69
CA ASN A 236 -2.23 7.03 23.09
C ASN A 236 -3.30 6.30 23.93
N SER A 237 -4.56 6.25 23.48
CA SER A 237 -5.64 5.57 24.21
C SER A 237 -5.77 4.09 23.87
N LEU A 238 -4.96 3.57 22.94
CA LEU A 238 -5.02 2.16 22.49
C LEU A 238 -4.29 1.17 23.42
N GLY A 239 -3.87 1.63 24.60
CA GLY A 239 -3.35 0.79 25.69
C GLY A 239 -1.88 0.37 25.57
N SER A 240 -1.28 0.40 24.37
CA SER A 240 0.17 0.17 24.19
C SER A 240 0.68 0.72 22.86
N ASN A 241 1.98 1.00 22.78
CA ASN A 241 2.64 1.39 21.51
C ASN A 241 2.44 0.32 20.42
N ARG A 242 2.46 -0.96 20.79
CA ARG A 242 2.22 -2.06 19.84
C ARG A 242 0.80 -2.01 19.27
N ALA A 243 -0.20 -1.75 20.10
CA ALA A 243 -1.58 -1.59 19.62
C ALA A 243 -1.73 -0.36 18.71
N ALA A 244 -1.08 0.76 19.05
CA ALA A 244 -1.03 1.95 18.20
C ALA A 244 -0.41 1.67 16.83
N VAL A 245 0.73 0.99 16.78
CA VAL A 245 1.40 0.62 15.53
C VAL A 245 0.53 -0.30 14.68
N LYS A 246 -0.12 -1.31 15.28
CA LYS A 246 -1.07 -2.16 14.56
C LYS A 246 -2.24 -1.38 13.99
N TYR A 247 -2.74 -0.38 14.71
CA TYR A 247 -3.83 0.47 14.25
C TYR A 247 -3.44 1.35 13.05
N ILE A 248 -2.21 1.88 13.06
CA ILE A 248 -1.58 2.54 11.90
C ILE A 248 -1.49 1.56 10.72
N HIS A 249 -0.95 0.35 10.95
CA HIS A 249 -0.80 -0.66 9.90
C HIS A 249 -2.12 -1.08 9.26
N TYR A 250 -3.20 -1.21 10.03
CA TYR A 250 -4.51 -1.56 9.50
C TYR A 250 -5.05 -0.47 8.57
N HIS A 251 -4.97 0.81 8.99
CA HIS A 251 -5.40 1.92 8.14
C HIS A 251 -4.51 2.08 6.91
N HIS A 252 -3.20 1.85 7.04
CA HIS A 252 -2.29 1.83 5.90
C HIS A 252 -2.65 0.69 4.94
N TRP A 253 -2.88 -0.53 5.43
CA TRP A 253 -3.31 -1.66 4.61
C TRP A 253 -4.62 -1.38 3.87
N VAL A 254 -5.58 -0.72 4.53
CA VAL A 254 -6.81 -0.23 3.88
C VAL A 254 -6.51 0.84 2.82
N ASP A 255 -5.54 1.72 3.01
CA ASP A 255 -5.18 2.73 2.00
C ASP A 255 -4.51 2.14 0.75
N VAL A 256 -3.83 1.01 0.86
CA VAL A 256 -3.17 0.36 -0.29
C VAL A 256 -4.03 -0.76 -0.88
N TRP A 257 -5.30 -0.89 -0.52
CA TRP A 257 -6.11 -2.08 -0.86
C TRP A 257 -6.32 -2.30 -2.37
N ASP A 258 -6.36 -1.23 -3.17
CA ASP A 258 -6.45 -1.26 -4.64
C ASP A 258 -5.07 -1.38 -5.32
N ARG A 259 -4.00 -1.44 -4.52
CA ARG A 259 -2.60 -1.67 -4.86
C ARG A 259 -2.15 -3.00 -4.25
N ALA A 260 -2.61 -4.11 -4.84
CA ALA A 260 -2.50 -5.43 -4.25
C ALA A 260 -1.07 -5.84 -3.83
N THR A 261 -0.04 -5.42 -4.58
CA THR A 261 1.37 -5.68 -4.24
C THR A 261 1.83 -4.94 -3.00
N GLU A 262 1.43 -3.69 -2.83
CA GLU A 262 1.68 -2.84 -1.68
C GLU A 262 0.89 -3.35 -0.48
N ALA A 263 -0.40 -3.67 -0.63
CA ALA A 263 -1.20 -4.30 0.42
C ALA A 263 -0.61 -5.62 0.91
N PHE A 264 -0.16 -6.47 -0.02
CA PHE A 264 0.45 -7.75 0.33
C PHE A 264 1.81 -7.58 1.03
N THR A 265 2.58 -6.57 0.66
CA THR A 265 3.84 -6.24 1.33
C THR A 265 3.58 -5.62 2.70
N GLN A 266 2.63 -4.69 2.81
CA GLN A 266 2.23 -4.04 4.06
C GLN A 266 1.70 -5.06 5.08
N TRP A 267 0.89 -6.02 4.65
CA TRP A 267 0.43 -7.12 5.50
C TRP A 267 1.61 -7.94 6.05
N ARG A 268 2.48 -8.48 5.17
CA ARG A 268 3.62 -9.31 5.59
C ARG A 268 4.61 -8.60 6.51
N ARG A 269 4.74 -7.27 6.38
CA ARG A 269 5.67 -6.48 7.23
C ARG A 269 5.04 -5.96 8.51
N SER A 270 3.73 -6.12 8.69
CA SER A 270 3.01 -5.52 9.83
C SER A 270 3.23 -6.24 11.17
N GLY A 271 3.78 -7.45 11.14
CA GLY A 271 4.08 -8.24 12.32
C GLY A 271 4.70 -9.59 11.96
N PRO A 272 5.16 -10.37 12.96
CA PRO A 272 5.56 -11.75 12.74
C PRO A 272 4.35 -12.62 12.34
N GLU A 273 4.62 -13.78 11.73
CA GLU A 273 3.57 -14.76 11.36
C GLU A 273 2.58 -15.08 12.48
N GLY A 274 1.30 -14.89 12.18
CA GLY A 274 0.18 -15.05 13.10
C GLY A 274 -0.20 -13.76 13.84
N ASP A 275 0.59 -12.70 13.69
CA ASP A 275 0.39 -11.41 14.36
C ASP A 275 0.26 -10.24 13.38
N GLU A 276 0.25 -10.52 12.07
CA GLU A 276 0.03 -9.54 11.02
C GLU A 276 -1.36 -8.87 11.10
N VAL A 277 -1.46 -7.74 10.43
CA VAL A 277 -2.65 -6.90 10.38
C VAL A 277 -3.04 -6.68 8.92
N PRO A 278 -4.25 -7.09 8.49
CA PRO A 278 -5.26 -7.84 9.25
C PRO A 278 -4.83 -9.28 9.59
N PRO A 279 -5.47 -9.93 10.59
CA PRO A 279 -5.18 -11.31 10.97
C PRO A 279 -5.81 -12.29 9.97
N LEU A 280 -5.24 -12.36 8.76
CA LEU A 280 -5.72 -13.26 7.72
C LEU A 280 -5.69 -14.72 8.19
N THR A 281 -6.72 -15.48 7.81
CA THR A 281 -6.84 -16.91 8.14
C THR A 281 -6.91 -17.74 6.87
N LEU A 282 -6.53 -19.01 6.97
CA LEU A 282 -6.75 -19.96 5.88
C LEU A 282 -8.26 -20.07 5.60
N PRO A 283 -8.68 -20.02 4.32
CA PRO A 283 -10.06 -20.31 3.94
C PRO A 283 -10.46 -21.73 4.33
N THR A 284 -11.74 -21.95 4.60
CA THR A 284 -12.30 -23.30 4.75
C THR A 284 -12.02 -24.11 3.48
N GLY A 285 -11.49 -25.33 3.64
CA GLY A 285 -11.16 -26.21 2.50
C GLY A 285 -9.86 -25.85 1.77
N ALA A 286 -9.05 -24.92 2.30
CA ALA A 286 -7.72 -24.65 1.75
C ALA A 286 -6.84 -25.93 1.74
N PRO A 287 -6.01 -26.14 0.70
CA PRO A 287 -5.03 -27.22 0.69
C PRO A 287 -4.08 -27.17 1.89
N ALA A 288 -3.46 -28.30 2.21
CA ALA A 288 -2.44 -28.37 3.25
C ALA A 288 -1.29 -27.38 3.00
N GLY A 289 -0.99 -26.53 3.99
CA GLY A 289 0.03 -25.49 3.91
C GLY A 289 -0.34 -24.26 4.74
N GLY A 290 0.55 -23.27 4.73
CA GLY A 290 0.30 -21.96 5.35
C GLY A 290 -0.33 -20.96 4.37
N LEU A 291 -0.54 -19.74 4.83
CA LEU A 291 -0.95 -18.63 3.97
C LEU A 291 0.05 -18.40 2.84
N PHE A 292 -0.42 -17.79 1.75
CA PHE A 292 0.45 -17.36 0.66
C PHE A 292 1.39 -16.24 1.12
N ARG A 293 2.70 -16.47 1.02
CA ARG A 293 3.76 -15.54 1.44
C ARG A 293 4.62 -15.06 0.27
N ARG A 294 4.66 -15.81 -0.83
CA ARG A 294 5.39 -15.46 -2.07
C ARG A 294 4.94 -16.27 -3.28
N TYR A 295 5.21 -15.74 -4.47
CA TYR A 295 5.14 -16.54 -5.70
C TYR A 295 6.31 -17.53 -5.76
N GLU A 296 6.02 -18.75 -6.22
CA GLU A 296 7.04 -19.77 -6.49
C GLU A 296 7.80 -19.43 -7.78
N TYR A 297 9.09 -19.77 -7.84
CA TYR A 297 9.83 -19.65 -9.09
C TYR A 297 9.28 -20.64 -10.13
N PRO A 298 9.10 -20.22 -11.39
CA PRO A 298 8.69 -21.11 -12.47
C PRO A 298 9.69 -22.27 -12.66
N ILE A 299 9.20 -23.51 -12.65
CA ILE A 299 10.08 -24.69 -12.66
C ILE A 299 10.82 -24.83 -14.00
N ASN A 300 10.09 -24.79 -15.12
CA ASN A 300 10.63 -25.19 -16.42
C ASN A 300 11.52 -24.12 -17.06
N ASN A 301 11.18 -22.84 -16.90
CA ASN A 301 11.87 -21.72 -17.55
C ASN A 301 12.81 -20.95 -16.62
N GLU A 302 12.73 -21.14 -15.29
CA GLU A 302 13.66 -20.48 -14.36
C GLU A 302 14.55 -21.51 -13.65
N ILE A 303 13.99 -22.40 -12.84
CA ILE A 303 14.80 -23.33 -12.02
C ILE A 303 15.65 -24.27 -12.90
N ALA A 304 15.04 -24.82 -13.95
CA ALA A 304 15.70 -25.75 -14.87
C ALA A 304 16.67 -25.05 -15.84
N ALA A 305 16.30 -23.87 -16.35
CA ALA A 305 17.04 -23.20 -17.42
C ALA A 305 18.12 -22.22 -16.93
N ASN A 306 17.91 -21.55 -15.79
CA ASN A 306 18.84 -20.56 -15.28
C ASN A 306 19.81 -21.20 -14.26
N PRO A 307 21.12 -21.30 -14.54
CA PRO A 307 22.09 -21.87 -13.59
C PRO A 307 22.18 -21.07 -12.28
N ASN A 308 21.81 -19.78 -12.30
CA ASN A 308 21.85 -18.89 -11.14
C ASN A 308 20.55 -18.91 -10.30
N ALA A 309 19.50 -19.59 -10.75
CA ALA A 309 18.26 -19.70 -9.99
C ALA A 309 18.46 -20.59 -8.74
N PRO A 310 17.76 -20.31 -7.62
CA PRO A 310 17.71 -21.23 -6.49
C PRO A 310 17.26 -22.61 -6.95
N LYS A 311 18.08 -23.63 -6.68
CA LYS A 311 17.81 -25.00 -7.16
C LYS A 311 16.76 -25.72 -6.32
N ASP A 312 16.64 -25.34 -5.05
CA ASP A 312 15.56 -25.80 -4.20
C ASP A 312 14.25 -25.10 -4.55
N LYS A 313 13.18 -25.89 -4.68
CA LYS A 313 11.83 -25.36 -4.85
C LYS A 313 11.40 -24.64 -3.58
N ILE A 314 11.50 -23.31 -3.57
CA ILE A 314 10.96 -22.46 -2.51
C ILE A 314 9.43 -22.43 -2.65
N LYS A 315 8.73 -22.86 -1.60
CA LYS A 315 7.28 -22.98 -1.58
C LYS A 315 6.58 -21.64 -1.40
N TYR A 316 5.33 -21.56 -1.85
CA TYR A 316 4.51 -20.35 -1.79
C TYR A 316 4.27 -19.80 -0.38
N ASN A 317 4.32 -20.66 0.65
CA ASN A 317 4.15 -20.30 2.05
C ASN A 317 5.47 -20.03 2.79
N ALA A 318 6.62 -20.11 2.10
CA ALA A 318 7.89 -19.71 2.68
C ALA A 318 8.00 -18.18 2.74
N LYS A 319 8.44 -17.65 3.88
CA LYS A 319 8.60 -16.20 4.09
C LYS A 319 9.63 -15.60 3.13
N MET A 320 9.41 -14.35 2.76
CA MET A 320 10.47 -13.52 2.18
C MET A 320 11.50 -13.16 3.27
N TRP A 321 12.69 -12.67 2.91
CA TRP A 321 13.70 -12.35 3.93
C TRP A 321 13.23 -11.27 4.92
N PHE A 322 12.50 -10.26 4.43
CA PHE A 322 11.96 -9.18 5.26
C PHE A 322 10.74 -9.57 6.10
N ASP A 323 10.11 -10.70 5.76
CA ASP A 323 8.86 -11.16 6.32
C ASP A 323 9.15 -11.97 7.60
N LEU A 324 8.72 -11.44 8.76
CA LEU A 324 9.10 -11.96 10.08
C LEU A 324 8.37 -13.25 10.47
#